data_AF-A0A660PKK7-F1
#
_entry.id   AF-A0A660PKK7-F1
#
_cell.length_a   1.000
_cell.length_b   1.000
_cell.length_c   1.000
_cell.angle_alpha   90.00
_cell.angle_beta   90.00
_cell.angle_gamma   90.00
#
_symmetry.space_group_name_H-M   'P 1'
#
loop_
_entity.id
_entity.type
_entity.pdbx_description
1 polymer ?
#
loop_
_entity_poly.entity_id
_entity_poly.type
_entity_poly.pdbx_seq_one_letter_code
_entity_poly.pdbx_strand_id
1 'polypeptide(L)'
;MVRNNKQVKKVTVFIAVFPMLFFSCGKGIVSPSKLLEKYYGYLKKNDIESANTLWHDSFECGYKLVDWHFAPPLTDQVSLYASYERNVTVVRENENVALMKLDLISGEGDTLRLDYCAKKISDRWKLVNSPEIECANWASVLIGDIVVRHSPTYSYSKLFYSSLAALYGKAKILLGYEDGKKRQVFLVPSQAGVSFLSYSFKLIPSRSFSACGIVFSKYTLESRHRDMININARLAARELIHVVAFDIFGHDGYSVPLLREGLATYFCGTDGIPTEVCMSQAINMVDSIPSLSELLDLDVFYSHRNLYYGAAATFIDFLVNKYGWDKLKEIYKRSSSIEDFKISIESISSLDSLDVMWKNYIRGLHVEIPKTWRGMTDFEI
;
A
#
# COMPACT_ATOMS: atom_id res chain seq x y z
N MET A 1 -58.05 -6.34 69.26
CA MET A 1 -56.77 -5.71 69.65
C MET A 1 -55.88 -5.64 68.44
N VAL A 2 -55.46 -4.41 68.11
CA VAL A 2 -54.62 -4.04 66.97
C VAL A 2 -53.22 -4.63 67.12
N ARG A 3 -52.67 -5.23 66.06
CA ARG A 3 -51.22 -5.26 65.80
C ARG A 3 -50.91 -5.11 64.31
N ASN A 4 -50.32 -3.97 63.98
CA ASN A 4 -49.56 -3.68 62.78
C ASN A 4 -48.46 -4.73 62.54
N ASN A 5 -48.20 -5.10 61.28
CA ASN A 5 -46.92 -4.78 60.65
C ASN A 5 -46.85 -5.16 59.16
N LYS A 6 -46.58 -4.13 58.34
CA LYS A 6 -45.79 -4.08 57.10
C LYS A 6 -45.95 -5.24 56.10
N GLN A 7 -46.78 -5.01 55.08
CA GLN A 7 -46.61 -5.64 53.77
C GLN A 7 -45.27 -5.20 53.14
N VAL A 8 -44.37 -6.16 52.94
CA VAL A 8 -43.24 -6.03 52.02
C VAL A 8 -43.69 -6.60 50.68
N LYS A 9 -43.78 -5.75 49.65
CA LYS A 9 -43.96 -6.20 48.26
C LYS A 9 -42.74 -7.03 47.86
N LYS A 10 -42.92 -8.33 47.65
CA LYS A 10 -41.95 -9.16 46.92
C LYS A 10 -42.05 -8.80 45.44
N VAL A 11 -41.04 -8.13 44.92
CA VAL A 11 -40.79 -8.03 43.48
C VAL A 11 -40.19 -9.36 43.05
N THR A 12 -40.96 -10.16 42.31
CA THR A 12 -40.45 -11.35 41.63
C THR A 12 -39.70 -10.89 40.40
N VAL A 13 -38.36 -10.84 40.48
CA VAL A 13 -37.49 -10.68 39.31
C VAL A 13 -37.35 -12.06 38.66
N PHE A 14 -37.91 -12.22 37.46
CA PHE A 14 -37.58 -13.35 36.59
C PHE A 14 -36.13 -13.17 36.11
N ILE A 15 -35.19 -13.81 36.80
CA ILE A 15 -33.85 -14.04 36.25
C ILE A 15 -34.01 -15.20 35.27
N ALA A 16 -34.10 -14.87 33.98
CA ALA A 16 -33.84 -15.84 32.93
C ALA A 16 -32.38 -16.29 33.08
N VAL A 17 -32.21 -17.47 33.68
CA VAL A 17 -30.95 -18.21 33.64
C VAL A 17 -30.77 -18.65 32.20
N PHE A 18 -30.15 -17.79 31.39
CA PHE A 18 -29.51 -18.26 30.16
C PHE A 18 -28.49 -19.31 30.60
N PRO A 19 -28.52 -20.53 30.03
CA PRO A 19 -27.45 -21.48 30.25
C PRO A 19 -26.18 -20.76 29.83
N MET A 20 -25.26 -20.56 30.78
CA MET A 20 -23.88 -20.30 30.44
C MET A 20 -23.46 -21.46 29.56
N LEU A 21 -23.45 -21.23 28.24
CA LEU A 21 -22.69 -22.03 27.33
C LEU A 21 -21.28 -21.97 27.88
N PHE A 22 -20.89 -23.09 28.50
CA PHE A 22 -19.53 -23.37 28.88
C PHE A 22 -18.65 -22.92 27.72
N PHE A 23 -17.94 -21.80 27.93
CA PHE A 23 -16.72 -21.55 27.17
C PHE A 23 -15.89 -22.79 27.41
N SER A 24 -15.87 -23.66 26.40
CA SER A 24 -14.81 -24.64 26.22
C SER A 24 -13.52 -23.93 26.61
N CYS A 25 -12.94 -24.35 27.73
CA CYS A 25 -11.55 -24.09 28.06
C CYS A 25 -10.76 -24.70 26.91
N GLY A 26 -10.61 -23.92 25.84
CA GLY A 26 -10.00 -24.35 24.60
C GLY A 26 -8.58 -24.74 24.94
N LYS A 27 -8.32 -26.05 24.89
CA LYS A 27 -6.98 -26.64 24.93
C LYS A 27 -6.09 -25.73 24.07
N GLY A 28 -5.08 -25.12 24.68
CA GLY A 28 -4.14 -24.27 23.97
C GLY A 28 -3.62 -25.01 22.74
N ILE A 29 -3.44 -24.31 21.62
CA ILE A 29 -2.93 -24.93 20.40
C ILE A 29 -1.58 -25.59 20.74
N VAL A 30 -1.54 -26.92 20.63
CA VAL A 30 -0.50 -27.76 21.27
C VAL A 30 0.79 -27.80 20.45
N SER A 31 0.77 -27.41 19.17
CA SER A 31 1.97 -27.37 18.33
C SER A 31 1.90 -26.30 17.23
N PRO A 32 3.04 -25.81 16.73
CA PRO A 32 3.12 -24.84 15.63
C PRO A 32 2.41 -25.32 14.35
N SER A 33 2.55 -26.58 13.95
CA SER A 33 1.89 -27.07 12.72
C SER A 33 0.37 -26.99 12.81
N LYS A 34 -0.20 -27.33 13.97
CA LYS A 34 -1.65 -27.25 14.21
C LYS A 34 -2.17 -25.82 14.22
N LEU A 35 -1.32 -24.85 14.55
CA LEU A 35 -1.66 -23.43 14.45
C LEU A 35 -1.87 -23.01 12.99
N LEU A 36 -0.98 -23.42 12.08
CA LEU A 36 -1.12 -23.14 10.64
C LEU A 36 -2.30 -23.87 10.01
N GLU A 37 -2.49 -25.14 10.34
CA GLU A 37 -3.65 -25.91 9.88
C GLU A 37 -4.97 -25.23 10.31
N LYS A 38 -5.02 -24.75 11.57
CA LYS A 38 -6.18 -24.03 12.09
C LYS A 38 -6.39 -22.69 11.40
N TYR A 39 -5.32 -21.94 11.14
CA TYR A 39 -5.37 -20.68 10.40
C TYR A 39 -5.96 -20.85 9.01
N TYR A 40 -5.42 -21.76 8.21
CA TYR A 40 -5.97 -22.04 6.89
C TYR A 40 -7.34 -22.73 6.94
N GLY A 41 -7.66 -23.43 8.03
CA GLY A 41 -8.99 -23.97 8.29
C GLY A 41 -10.05 -22.87 8.45
N TYR A 42 -9.71 -21.75 9.10
CA TYR A 42 -10.57 -20.57 9.16
C TYR A 42 -10.70 -19.88 7.80
N LEU A 43 -9.58 -19.71 7.08
CA LEU A 43 -9.60 -19.13 5.72
C LEU A 43 -10.49 -19.93 4.76
N LYS A 44 -10.45 -21.27 4.80
CA LYS A 44 -11.32 -22.13 3.98
C LYS A 44 -12.81 -21.92 4.26
N LYS A 45 -13.17 -21.47 5.46
CA LYS A 45 -14.55 -21.18 5.87
C LYS A 45 -14.93 -19.71 5.67
N ASN A 46 -14.04 -18.92 5.07
CA ASN A 46 -14.16 -17.46 4.97
C ASN A 46 -14.34 -16.78 6.35
N ASP A 47 -13.82 -17.39 7.41
CA ASP A 47 -13.92 -16.90 8.80
C ASP A 47 -12.68 -16.06 9.14
N ILE A 48 -12.63 -14.87 8.53
CA ILE A 48 -11.48 -13.95 8.63
C ILE A 48 -11.26 -13.46 10.07
N GLU A 49 -12.35 -13.22 10.81
CA GLU A 49 -12.28 -12.79 12.21
C GLU A 49 -11.55 -13.82 13.07
N SER A 50 -11.95 -15.09 12.99
CA SER A 50 -11.28 -16.17 13.74
C SER A 50 -9.84 -16.41 13.27
N ALA A 51 -9.58 -16.27 11.96
CA ALA A 51 -8.23 -16.38 11.41
C ALA A 51 -7.30 -15.31 12.01
N ASN A 52 -7.77 -14.07 12.13
CA ASN A 52 -7.02 -12.96 12.72
C ASN A 52 -6.73 -13.19 14.21
N THR A 53 -7.61 -13.87 14.95
CA THR A 53 -7.34 -14.19 16.37
C THR A 53 -6.13 -15.12 16.58
N LEU A 54 -5.62 -15.79 15.54
CA LEU A 54 -4.43 -16.64 15.65
C LEU A 54 -3.12 -15.87 15.53
N TRP A 55 -3.19 -14.63 15.09
CA TRP A 55 -2.05 -13.73 15.02
C TRP A 55 -1.80 -13.04 16.36
N HIS A 56 -0.58 -12.54 16.52
CA HIS A 56 -0.20 -11.63 17.58
C HIS A 56 0.64 -10.49 17.01
N ASP A 57 0.10 -9.28 17.10
CA ASP A 57 0.63 -8.09 16.41
C ASP A 57 1.92 -7.53 17.03
N SER A 58 2.33 -7.99 18.21
CA SER A 58 3.43 -7.39 18.99
C SER A 58 4.51 -8.39 19.42
N PHE A 59 5.34 -8.91 18.50
CA PHE A 59 6.63 -9.48 18.94
C PHE A 59 7.74 -9.68 17.88
N GLU A 60 9.00 -9.49 18.31
CA GLU A 60 10.28 -9.77 17.63
C GLU A 60 10.70 -11.27 17.70
N CYS A 61 10.24 -12.10 16.76
CA CYS A 61 10.82 -13.44 16.49
C CYS A 61 12.17 -13.32 15.72
N GLY A 62 13.32 -13.19 16.39
CA GLY A 62 14.66 -12.96 15.81
C GLY A 62 15.23 -13.98 14.78
N TYR A 63 14.45 -14.37 13.77
CA TYR A 63 14.79 -15.27 12.67
C TYR A 63 14.34 -14.64 11.34
N LYS A 64 15.23 -14.71 10.33
CA LYS A 64 14.93 -14.29 8.95
C LYS A 64 14.03 -15.34 8.29
N LEU A 65 12.82 -14.96 7.90
CA LEU A 65 12.00 -15.74 6.98
C LEU A 65 11.45 -14.85 5.86
N VAL A 66 11.53 -15.37 4.65
CA VAL A 66 11.06 -14.78 3.40
C VAL A 66 9.78 -15.52 3.02
N ASP A 67 8.64 -15.07 3.52
CA ASP A 67 7.39 -14.87 2.78
C ASP A 67 6.28 -14.43 3.75
N TRP A 68 5.54 -13.38 3.41
CA TRP A 68 4.70 -12.60 4.33
C TRP A 68 3.40 -12.14 3.65
N HIS A 69 3.05 -12.71 2.49
CA HIS A 69 1.93 -12.26 1.66
C HIS A 69 0.52 -12.44 2.26
N PHE A 70 0.38 -12.96 3.50
CA PHE A 70 -0.92 -13.22 4.13
C PHE A 70 -1.08 -12.68 5.56
N ALA A 71 -0.46 -11.54 5.88
CA ALA A 71 -0.86 -10.74 7.04
C ALA A 71 -1.91 -9.70 6.63
N PRO A 72 -2.97 -9.51 7.44
CA PRO A 72 -4.28 -10.16 7.22
C PRO A 72 -4.73 -10.07 5.75
N PRO A 73 -5.40 -11.11 5.23
CA PRO A 73 -5.57 -11.28 3.78
C PRO A 73 -6.30 -10.12 3.11
N LEU A 74 -5.81 -9.73 1.93
CA LEU A 74 -6.64 -9.10 0.90
C LEU A 74 -7.71 -10.12 0.48
N THR A 75 -8.97 -9.72 0.52
CA THR A 75 -10.17 -10.57 0.39
C THR A 75 -10.20 -11.41 -0.89
N ASP A 76 -9.48 -10.99 -1.93
CA ASP A 76 -9.75 -11.47 -3.29
C ASP A 76 -9.01 -12.77 -3.61
N GLN A 77 -8.01 -13.18 -2.81
CA GLN A 77 -7.19 -14.38 -3.05
C GLN A 77 -7.39 -15.50 -2.01
N VAL A 78 -8.16 -15.25 -0.94
CA VAL A 78 -8.31 -16.18 0.20
C VAL A 78 -8.93 -17.50 -0.20
N SER A 79 -10.01 -17.44 -0.99
CA SER A 79 -10.75 -18.63 -1.43
C SER A 79 -9.92 -19.55 -2.31
N LEU A 80 -9.04 -18.98 -3.15
CA LEU A 80 -8.17 -19.73 -4.04
C LEU A 80 -7.14 -20.52 -3.24
N TYR A 81 -6.35 -19.87 -2.39
CA TYR A 81 -5.28 -20.55 -1.64
C TYR A 81 -5.81 -21.47 -0.55
N ALA A 82 -6.98 -21.18 0.03
CA ALA A 82 -7.62 -22.07 0.99
C ALA A 82 -8.14 -23.39 0.36
N SER A 83 -8.24 -23.44 -0.97
CA SER A 83 -8.64 -24.62 -1.73
C SER A 83 -7.49 -25.60 -2.03
N TYR A 84 -6.23 -25.14 -1.93
CA TYR A 84 -5.05 -25.95 -2.27
C TYR A 84 -4.78 -27.03 -1.23
N GLU A 85 -4.15 -28.12 -1.67
CA GLU A 85 -3.59 -29.12 -0.76
C GLU A 85 -2.43 -28.50 0.02
N ARG A 86 -2.23 -28.93 1.28
CA ARG A 86 -1.34 -28.26 2.23
C ARG A 86 -0.40 -29.27 2.86
N ASN A 87 0.89 -28.96 2.84
CA ASN A 87 1.89 -29.69 3.61
C ASN A 87 2.67 -28.72 4.50
N VAL A 88 2.58 -28.90 5.82
CA VAL A 88 3.29 -28.07 6.80
C VAL A 88 4.51 -28.81 7.32
N THR A 89 5.68 -28.23 7.11
CA THR A 89 6.95 -28.74 7.64
C THR A 89 7.48 -27.79 8.71
N VAL A 90 7.74 -28.29 9.92
CA VAL A 90 8.46 -27.52 10.94
C VAL A 90 9.95 -27.59 10.63
N VAL A 91 10.53 -26.46 10.23
CA VAL A 91 11.94 -26.36 9.83
C VAL A 91 12.84 -26.20 11.05
N ARG A 92 12.35 -25.50 12.07
CA ARG A 92 13.06 -25.27 13.33
C ARG A 92 12.05 -25.01 14.43
N GLU A 93 12.24 -25.63 15.59
CA GLU A 93 11.43 -25.36 16.78
C GLU A 93 12.33 -25.30 18.00
N ASN A 94 12.12 -24.29 18.83
CA ASN A 94 12.62 -24.24 20.20
C ASN A 94 11.44 -24.00 21.16
N GLU A 95 11.73 -23.91 22.45
CA GLU A 95 10.72 -23.75 23.51
C GLU A 95 9.74 -22.59 23.32
N ASN A 96 10.14 -21.56 22.58
CA ASN A 96 9.40 -20.30 22.45
C ASN A 96 9.09 -19.90 21.02
N VAL A 97 9.76 -20.47 20.01
CA VAL A 97 9.68 -20.05 18.60
C VAL A 97 9.73 -21.25 17.67
N ALA A 98 8.92 -21.21 16.61
CA ALA A 98 8.94 -22.18 15.54
C ALA A 98 8.93 -21.52 14.16
N LEU A 99 9.76 -22.04 13.26
CA LEU A 99 9.81 -21.70 11.84
C LEU A 99 9.19 -22.85 11.07
N MET A 100 8.23 -22.52 10.22
CA MET A 100 7.44 -23.49 9.48
C MET A 100 7.45 -23.14 7.99
N LYS A 101 7.47 -24.17 7.16
CA LYS A 101 7.24 -24.11 5.73
C LYS A 101 5.87 -24.68 5.43
N LEU A 102 5.13 -24.01 4.56
CA LEU A 102 3.85 -24.46 4.04
C LEU A 102 3.97 -24.57 2.53
N ASP A 103 3.86 -25.78 2.02
CA ASP A 103 3.67 -26.02 0.60
C ASP A 103 2.16 -26.06 0.32
N LEU A 104 1.70 -25.14 -0.54
CA LEU A 104 0.35 -25.11 -1.10
C LEU A 104 0.39 -25.70 -2.51
N ILE A 105 -0.28 -26.83 -2.72
CA ILE A 105 -0.26 -27.56 -3.98
C ILE A 105 -1.59 -27.35 -4.69
N SER A 106 -1.54 -26.75 -5.89
CA SER A 106 -2.71 -26.53 -6.73
C SER A 106 -3.23 -27.85 -7.31
N GLY A 107 -4.47 -27.84 -7.84
CA GLY A 107 -5.02 -29.00 -8.53
C GLY A 107 -4.25 -29.40 -9.81
N GLU A 108 -3.41 -28.50 -10.32
CA GLU A 108 -2.55 -28.71 -11.50
C GLU A 108 -1.14 -29.19 -11.13
N GLY A 109 -0.84 -29.29 -9.82
CA GLY A 109 0.45 -29.76 -9.31
C GLY A 109 1.48 -28.66 -9.04
N ASP A 110 1.13 -27.39 -9.28
CA ASP A 110 1.99 -26.26 -8.93
C ASP A 110 2.09 -26.11 -7.42
N THR A 111 3.32 -25.90 -6.93
CA THR A 111 3.58 -25.75 -5.50
C THR A 111 4.00 -24.32 -5.19
N LEU A 112 3.17 -23.61 -4.43
CA LEU A 112 3.51 -22.34 -3.80
C LEU A 112 4.07 -22.61 -2.39
N ARG A 113 5.29 -22.15 -2.11
CA ARG A 113 5.95 -22.35 -0.81
C ARG A 113 5.93 -21.08 0.01
N LEU A 114 5.46 -21.18 1.24
CA LEU A 114 5.30 -20.06 2.17
C LEU A 114 6.03 -20.34 3.49
N ASP A 115 6.68 -19.33 4.05
CA ASP A 115 7.36 -19.43 5.34
C ASP A 115 6.53 -18.74 6.45
N TYR A 116 6.48 -19.33 7.64
CA TYR A 116 5.74 -18.79 8.80
C TYR A 116 6.59 -18.84 10.06
N CYS A 117 6.51 -17.79 10.89
CA CYS A 117 6.98 -17.83 12.28
C CYS A 117 5.79 -17.95 13.24
N ALA A 118 5.93 -18.84 14.22
CA ALA A 118 5.06 -18.87 15.40
C ALA A 118 5.87 -18.61 16.66
N LYS A 119 5.27 -17.92 17.62
CA LYS A 119 5.82 -17.71 18.95
C LYS A 119 4.87 -18.26 20.01
N LYS A 120 5.42 -18.84 21.07
CA LYS A 120 4.69 -19.19 22.27
C LYS A 120 4.48 -17.94 23.13
N ILE A 121 3.22 -17.57 23.32
CA ILE A 121 2.80 -16.42 24.13
C ILE A 121 1.98 -16.98 25.30
N SER A 122 2.57 -16.90 26.48
CA SER A 122 2.16 -17.70 27.64
C SER A 122 2.13 -19.19 27.26
N ASP A 123 0.99 -19.86 27.35
CA ASP A 123 0.84 -21.29 27.01
C ASP A 123 0.28 -21.55 25.60
N ARG A 124 0.28 -20.55 24.70
CA ARG A 124 -0.34 -20.67 23.37
C ARG A 124 0.60 -20.23 22.26
N TRP A 125 0.71 -21.05 21.23
CA TRP A 125 1.35 -20.64 19.98
C TRP A 125 0.48 -19.61 19.25
N LYS A 126 1.14 -18.57 18.73
CA LYS A 126 0.55 -17.51 17.92
C LYS A 126 1.39 -17.29 16.68
N LEU A 127 0.73 -17.03 15.55
CA LEU A 127 1.41 -16.62 14.33
C LEU A 127 1.92 -15.21 14.58
N VAL A 128 3.18 -14.98 14.25
CA VAL A 128 3.78 -13.67 14.38
C VAL A 128 4.30 -13.29 13.02
N ASN A 129 4.14 -12.01 12.68
CA ASN A 129 4.87 -11.45 11.57
C ASN A 129 6.36 -11.65 11.85
N SER A 130 7.11 -12.17 10.87
CA SER A 130 8.56 -12.18 10.95
C SER A 130 9.01 -10.73 11.24
N PRO A 131 9.80 -10.48 12.31
CA PRO A 131 10.36 -9.17 12.53
C PRO A 131 11.48 -8.95 11.53
N GLU A 132 11.13 -8.46 10.36
CA GLU A 132 12.08 -7.61 9.67
C GLU A 132 11.87 -6.15 10.05
N ILE A 133 11.66 -5.87 11.34
CA ILE A 133 11.87 -4.53 11.91
C ILE A 133 12.42 -4.64 13.35
N GLU A 134 13.51 -5.39 13.55
CA GLU A 134 14.56 -4.85 14.43
C GLU A 134 15.37 -3.88 13.57
N CYS A 135 14.93 -2.63 13.50
CA CYS A 135 15.73 -1.58 12.87
C CYS A 135 16.28 -0.60 13.91
N ALA A 136 16.94 -1.15 14.93
CA ALA A 136 17.89 -0.36 15.72
C ALA A 136 19.09 0.07 14.85
N ASN A 137 19.41 -0.67 13.79
CA ASN A 137 20.55 -0.42 12.89
C ASN A 137 20.14 -0.36 11.41
N TRP A 138 19.37 0.66 11.01
CA TRP A 138 19.13 0.93 9.58
C TRP A 138 20.46 1.27 8.87
N ALA A 139 20.82 0.54 7.82
CA ALA A 139 21.83 1.01 6.89
C ALA A 139 21.29 2.27 6.19
N SER A 140 22.14 3.28 6.05
CA SER A 140 21.75 4.58 5.50
C SER A 140 22.68 4.95 4.36
N VAL A 141 22.09 5.31 3.22
CA VAL A 141 22.81 5.79 2.04
C VAL A 141 22.30 7.18 1.69
N LEU A 142 23.21 8.15 1.60
CA LEU A 142 22.90 9.51 1.18
C LEU A 142 23.07 9.64 -0.34
N ILE A 143 22.02 10.08 -1.03
CA ILE A 143 22.00 10.36 -2.46
C ILE A 143 21.42 11.76 -2.67
N GLY A 144 22.31 12.75 -2.83
CA GLY A 144 21.90 14.16 -2.85
C GLY A 144 21.28 14.57 -1.51
N ASP A 145 20.02 14.97 -1.54
CA ASP A 145 19.18 15.32 -0.39
C ASP A 145 18.27 14.17 0.08
N ILE A 146 18.38 12.97 -0.50
CA ILE A 146 17.64 11.79 -0.04
C ILE A 146 18.53 10.90 0.83
N VAL A 147 18.04 10.53 2.00
CA VAL A 147 18.59 9.50 2.88
C VAL A 147 17.77 8.23 2.70
N VAL A 148 18.31 7.25 1.99
CA VAL A 148 17.70 5.94 1.83
C VAL A 148 18.09 5.08 3.02
N ARG A 149 17.11 4.59 3.76
CA ARG A 149 17.23 3.66 4.87
C ARG A 149 16.70 2.30 4.45
N HIS A 150 17.51 1.27 4.64
CA HIS A 150 17.10 -0.11 4.40
C HIS A 150 17.69 -1.05 5.45
N SER A 151 17.15 -2.27 5.54
CA SER A 151 17.74 -3.27 6.42
C SER A 151 19.21 -3.54 5.99
N PRO A 152 20.15 -3.66 6.96
CA PRO A 152 21.58 -3.84 6.69
C PRO A 152 21.89 -5.20 6.04
N THR A 153 20.92 -6.11 6.05
CA THR A 153 21.06 -7.42 5.40
C THR A 153 20.85 -7.36 3.90
N TYR A 154 20.46 -6.19 3.37
CA TYR A 154 20.23 -5.94 1.97
C TYR A 154 21.17 -4.87 1.46
N SER A 155 21.65 -5.07 0.23
CA SER A 155 22.39 -4.06 -0.52
C SER A 155 21.66 -3.79 -1.81
N TYR A 156 21.39 -2.51 -2.09
CA TYR A 156 20.82 -2.11 -3.36
C TYR A 156 21.93 -1.81 -4.36
N SER A 157 21.64 -2.03 -5.64
CA SER A 157 22.61 -1.73 -6.69
C SER A 157 22.82 -0.22 -6.83
N LYS A 158 23.98 0.18 -7.37
CA LYS A 158 24.22 1.57 -7.78
C LYS A 158 23.15 2.10 -8.74
N LEU A 159 22.57 1.21 -9.55
CA LEU A 159 21.51 1.55 -10.49
C LEU A 159 20.22 2.00 -9.79
N PHE A 160 19.81 1.33 -8.71
CA PHE A 160 18.66 1.75 -7.91
C PHE A 160 18.81 3.21 -7.46
N TYR A 161 19.94 3.51 -6.82
CA TYR A 161 20.26 4.82 -6.26
C TYR A 161 20.33 5.89 -7.36
N SER A 162 20.95 5.61 -8.50
CA SER A 162 21.01 6.55 -9.61
C SER A 162 19.64 6.80 -10.24
N SER A 163 18.80 5.76 -10.38
CA SER A 163 17.45 5.90 -10.94
C SER A 163 16.55 6.72 -10.01
N LEU A 164 16.59 6.46 -8.70
CA LEU A 164 15.85 7.22 -7.70
C LEU A 164 16.27 8.71 -7.71
N ALA A 165 17.57 8.99 -7.70
CA ALA A 165 18.09 10.36 -7.73
C ALA A 165 17.69 11.09 -9.02
N ALA A 166 17.72 10.43 -10.17
CA ALA A 166 17.34 11.03 -11.45
C ALA A 166 15.85 11.38 -11.51
N LEU A 167 14.97 10.45 -11.10
CA LEU A 167 13.52 10.65 -11.10
C LEU A 167 13.11 11.77 -10.14
N TYR A 168 13.62 11.75 -8.90
CA TYR A 168 13.34 12.78 -7.90
C TYR A 168 13.91 14.14 -8.30
N GLY A 169 15.15 14.17 -8.80
CA GLY A 169 15.83 15.41 -9.21
C GLY A 169 15.09 16.17 -10.30
N LYS A 170 14.50 15.46 -11.29
CA LYS A 170 13.69 16.08 -12.35
C LYS A 170 12.48 16.82 -11.76
N ALA A 171 11.75 16.17 -10.85
CA ALA A 171 10.58 16.79 -10.22
C ALA A 171 10.94 18.00 -9.36
N LYS A 172 12.03 17.88 -8.60
CA LYS A 172 12.55 18.96 -7.76
C LYS A 172 12.83 20.23 -8.57
N ILE A 173 13.52 20.10 -9.71
CA ILE A 173 13.84 21.22 -10.60
C ILE A 173 12.57 21.86 -11.17
N LEU A 174 11.67 21.06 -11.74
CA LEU A 174 10.47 21.59 -12.42
C LEU A 174 9.46 22.21 -11.45
N LEU A 175 9.35 21.66 -10.24
CA LEU A 175 8.51 22.24 -9.20
C LEU A 175 9.18 23.45 -8.52
N GLY A 176 10.46 23.74 -8.80
CA GLY A 176 11.19 24.86 -8.21
C GLY A 176 11.45 24.66 -6.72
N TYR A 177 11.68 23.41 -6.31
CA TYR A 177 11.73 23.02 -4.93
C TYR A 177 13.16 22.98 -4.40
N GLU A 178 13.57 23.95 -3.59
CA GLU A 178 14.90 23.98 -2.97
C GLU A 178 14.80 24.37 -1.50
N ASP A 179 14.43 23.42 -0.64
CA ASP A 179 14.32 23.68 0.81
C ASP A 179 15.56 23.26 1.62
N GLY A 180 16.52 22.59 0.98
CA GLY A 180 17.74 22.08 1.61
C GLY A 180 17.51 20.97 2.66
N LYS A 181 16.26 20.55 2.90
CA LYS A 181 15.95 19.51 3.88
C LYS A 181 16.20 18.14 3.27
N LYS A 182 16.66 17.21 4.13
CA LYS A 182 16.87 15.83 3.73
C LYS A 182 15.57 15.04 3.81
N ARG A 183 15.23 14.31 2.76
CA ARG A 183 14.09 13.38 2.72
C ARG A 183 14.53 11.98 3.08
N GLN A 184 13.68 11.22 3.75
CA GLN A 184 13.98 9.87 4.18
C GLN A 184 13.12 8.88 3.42
N VAL A 185 13.75 7.91 2.77
CA VAL A 185 13.06 6.79 2.11
C VAL A 185 13.40 5.53 2.87
N PHE A 186 12.42 4.89 3.47
CA PHE A 186 12.54 3.59 4.09
C PHE A 186 12.12 2.53 3.09
N LEU A 187 13.06 1.68 2.70
CA LEU A 187 12.79 0.52 1.87
C LEU A 187 12.43 -0.63 2.81
N VAL A 188 11.17 -1.05 2.72
CA VAL A 188 10.62 -2.14 3.53
C VAL A 188 10.29 -3.32 2.63
N PRO A 189 10.56 -4.55 3.08
CA PRO A 189 10.31 -5.72 2.25
C PRO A 189 8.81 -5.89 2.03
N SER A 190 7.96 -5.32 2.89
CA SER A 190 6.54 -5.65 2.97
C SER A 190 5.55 -4.50 3.11
N GLN A 191 4.32 -4.72 2.64
CA GLN A 191 3.19 -3.81 2.88
C GLN A 191 2.84 -3.75 4.38
N ALA A 192 2.90 -4.88 5.09
CA ALA A 192 2.77 -4.90 6.54
C ALA A 192 3.88 -4.07 7.22
N GLY A 193 5.11 -4.12 6.70
CA GLY A 193 6.22 -3.29 7.16
C GLY A 193 5.98 -1.79 6.90
N VAL A 194 5.43 -1.44 5.73
CA VAL A 194 4.93 -0.07 5.46
C VAL A 194 3.94 0.34 6.55
N SER A 195 2.88 -0.44 6.76
CA SER A 195 1.82 -0.13 7.72
C SER A 195 2.34 -0.04 9.16
N PHE A 196 3.25 -0.94 9.56
CA PHE A 196 3.87 -0.94 10.89
C PHE A 196 4.70 0.32 11.12
N LEU A 197 5.55 0.72 10.15
CA LEU A 197 6.34 1.92 10.30
C LEU A 197 5.42 3.16 10.31
N SER A 198 4.46 3.26 9.39
CA SER A 198 3.45 4.32 9.40
C SER A 198 2.78 4.47 10.78
N TYR A 199 2.36 3.35 11.37
CA TYR A 199 1.74 3.32 12.69
C TYR A 199 2.72 3.67 13.83
N SER A 200 3.96 3.17 13.76
CA SER A 200 4.99 3.39 14.79
C SER A 200 5.41 4.85 14.88
N PHE A 201 5.36 5.57 13.77
CA PHE A 201 5.54 7.02 13.75
C PHE A 201 4.27 7.79 14.22
N LYS A 202 3.20 7.10 14.62
CA LYS A 202 1.85 7.60 15.01
C LYS A 202 1.12 8.32 13.88
N LEU A 203 1.18 7.79 12.66
CA LEU A 203 0.68 8.49 11.50
C LEU A 203 -0.39 7.66 10.76
N ILE A 204 -1.50 8.34 10.40
CA ILE A 204 -2.73 7.84 9.72
C ILE A 204 -2.37 7.28 8.31
N PRO A 205 -3.08 6.29 7.73
CA PRO A 205 -2.49 5.22 6.89
C PRO A 205 -2.19 5.57 5.41
N SER A 206 -1.58 6.71 5.11
CA SER A 206 -1.04 6.97 3.77
C SER A 206 0.40 6.42 3.61
N ARG A 207 0.75 5.94 2.41
CA ARG A 207 2.10 5.44 2.05
C ARG A 207 3.17 6.55 1.95
N SER A 208 2.75 7.79 2.11
CA SER A 208 3.57 9.00 1.99
C SER A 208 3.33 9.90 3.22
N PHE A 209 4.38 10.19 4.00
CA PHE A 209 4.30 11.18 5.09
C PHE A 209 4.92 12.49 4.70
N SER A 210 3.99 13.36 4.36
CA SER A 210 4.13 14.63 3.69
C SER A 210 4.61 15.77 4.61
N ALA A 211 4.36 15.70 5.92
CA ALA A 211 4.88 16.67 6.89
C ALA A 211 6.30 16.36 7.42
N CYS A 212 6.74 15.10 7.33
CA CYS A 212 8.02 14.63 7.91
C CYS A 212 9.08 14.30 6.86
N GLY A 213 8.72 14.33 5.57
CA GLY A 213 9.64 13.97 4.51
C GLY A 213 9.96 12.48 4.45
N ILE A 214 9.03 11.62 4.86
CA ILE A 214 9.26 10.18 5.03
C ILE A 214 8.39 9.37 4.05
N VAL A 215 9.03 8.46 3.32
CA VAL A 215 8.38 7.53 2.40
C VAL A 215 8.67 6.10 2.83
N PHE A 216 7.65 5.23 2.74
CA PHE A 216 7.80 3.79 2.92
C PHE A 216 7.49 3.07 1.60
N SER A 217 8.51 2.48 0.98
CA SER A 217 8.33 1.74 -0.27
C SER A 217 8.50 0.25 -0.03
N LYS A 218 7.49 -0.54 -0.43
CA LYS A 218 7.65 -1.98 -0.60
C LYS A 218 8.74 -2.23 -1.65
N TYR A 219 9.60 -3.22 -1.43
CA TYR A 219 10.49 -3.76 -2.46
C TYR A 219 10.41 -5.29 -2.52
N THR A 220 10.62 -5.85 -3.71
CA THR A 220 10.74 -7.30 -3.90
C THR A 220 12.19 -7.74 -3.75
N LEU A 221 12.42 -8.74 -2.88
CA LEU A 221 13.73 -9.31 -2.55
C LEU A 221 14.34 -10.10 -3.71
N GLU A 222 13.49 -10.68 -4.55
CA GLU A 222 13.90 -11.34 -5.77
C GLU A 222 14.07 -10.28 -6.84
N SER A 223 15.31 -9.89 -7.10
CA SER A 223 15.89 -10.14 -8.42
C SER A 223 17.19 -9.37 -8.63
N ARG A 224 18.11 -10.05 -9.28
CA ARG A 224 19.26 -9.43 -9.95
C ARG A 224 18.83 -8.77 -11.28
N HIS A 225 17.53 -8.65 -11.54
CA HIS A 225 16.99 -8.12 -12.80
C HIS A 225 16.91 -6.60 -12.76
N ARG A 226 17.49 -5.99 -13.80
CA ARG A 226 17.50 -4.54 -14.02
C ARG A 226 16.09 -3.92 -13.95
N ASP A 227 15.08 -4.66 -14.38
CA ASP A 227 13.70 -4.15 -14.45
C ASP A 227 13.15 -3.91 -13.04
N MET A 228 13.17 -4.89 -12.14
CA MET A 228 12.69 -4.73 -10.75
C MET A 228 13.44 -3.64 -9.97
N ILE A 229 14.74 -3.43 -10.26
CA ILE A 229 15.52 -2.32 -9.68
C ILE A 229 14.91 -0.98 -10.05
N ASN A 230 14.54 -0.81 -11.32
CA ASN A 230 13.88 0.41 -11.80
C ASN A 230 12.45 0.52 -11.27
N ILE A 231 11.73 -0.60 -11.08
CA ILE A 231 10.41 -0.61 -10.46
C ILE A 231 10.46 -0.02 -9.04
N ASN A 232 11.35 -0.55 -8.20
CA ASN A 232 11.49 -0.10 -6.82
C ASN A 232 11.93 1.38 -6.74
N ALA A 233 12.84 1.81 -7.63
CA ALA A 233 13.26 3.21 -7.68
C ALA A 233 12.11 4.15 -8.08
N ARG A 234 11.27 3.75 -9.04
CA ARG A 234 10.08 4.51 -9.44
C ARG A 234 9.05 4.60 -8.33
N LEU A 235 8.76 3.50 -7.65
CA LEU A 235 7.84 3.48 -6.51
C LEU A 235 8.29 4.45 -5.41
N ALA A 236 9.57 4.37 -5.01
CA ALA A 236 10.12 5.30 -4.04
C ALA A 236 10.08 6.76 -4.51
N ALA A 237 10.41 7.03 -5.78
CA ALA A 237 10.38 8.38 -6.34
C ALA A 237 8.95 8.95 -6.41
N ARG A 238 7.97 8.13 -6.80
CA ARG A 238 6.54 8.49 -6.87
C ARG A 238 6.03 8.98 -5.51
N GLU A 239 6.29 8.22 -4.45
CA GLU A 239 5.88 8.62 -3.10
C GLU A 239 6.62 9.88 -2.62
N LEU A 240 7.87 10.10 -3.03
CA LEU A 240 8.58 11.36 -2.76
C LEU A 240 7.91 12.57 -3.47
N ILE A 241 7.21 12.38 -4.59
CA ILE A 241 6.46 13.47 -5.23
C ILE A 241 5.32 13.96 -4.33
N HIS A 242 4.61 13.06 -3.64
CA HIS A 242 3.55 13.46 -2.72
C HIS A 242 4.11 14.28 -1.54
N VAL A 243 5.30 13.93 -1.06
CA VAL A 243 6.02 14.72 -0.04
C VAL A 243 6.36 16.12 -0.57
N VAL A 244 6.95 16.21 -1.76
CA VAL A 244 7.31 17.50 -2.37
C VAL A 244 6.07 18.36 -2.62
N ALA A 245 4.97 17.77 -3.09
CA ALA A 245 3.71 18.47 -3.28
C ALA A 245 3.24 19.12 -1.96
N PHE A 246 3.25 18.37 -0.86
CA PHE A 246 2.88 18.92 0.44
C PHE A 246 3.81 20.02 0.93
N ASP A 247 5.12 19.85 0.78
CA ASP A 247 6.08 20.85 1.19
C ASP A 247 5.91 22.19 0.43
N ILE A 248 5.47 22.15 -0.83
CA ILE A 248 5.24 23.35 -1.66
C ILE A 248 3.85 23.94 -1.42
N PHE A 249 2.83 23.08 -1.34
CA PHE A 249 1.42 23.50 -1.42
C PHE A 249 0.71 23.48 -0.06
N GLY A 250 1.29 22.89 0.98
CA GLY A 250 0.67 22.68 2.29
C GLY A 250 -0.26 21.46 2.34
N HIS A 251 -0.43 20.76 1.23
CA HIS A 251 -1.18 19.51 1.10
C HIS A 251 -0.63 18.71 -0.11
N ASP A 252 -0.83 17.39 -0.12
CA ASP A 252 -0.42 16.53 -1.23
C ASP A 252 -1.54 16.34 -2.27
N GLY A 253 -2.70 16.96 -2.06
CA GLY A 253 -3.87 16.81 -2.92
C GLY A 253 -4.62 15.51 -2.66
N TYR A 254 -4.49 14.90 -1.47
CA TYR A 254 -5.13 13.63 -1.09
C TYR A 254 -6.56 13.45 -1.60
N SER A 255 -7.40 14.46 -1.41
CA SER A 255 -8.81 14.41 -1.81
C SER A 255 -9.05 14.61 -3.31
N VAL A 256 -8.04 14.99 -4.08
CA VAL A 256 -8.14 15.31 -5.52
C VAL A 256 -7.25 14.34 -6.31
N PRO A 257 -7.74 13.13 -6.63
CA PRO A 257 -6.92 12.06 -7.20
C PRO A 257 -6.24 12.46 -8.53
N LEU A 258 -6.92 13.25 -9.36
CA LEU A 258 -6.39 13.82 -10.61
C LEU A 258 -5.10 14.62 -10.40
N LEU A 259 -5.00 15.37 -9.30
CA LEU A 259 -3.82 16.16 -8.98
C LEU A 259 -2.75 15.32 -8.29
N ARG A 260 -3.13 14.59 -7.23
CA ARG A 260 -2.20 13.81 -6.43
C ARG A 260 -1.51 12.73 -7.23
N GLU A 261 -2.30 11.85 -7.84
CA GLU A 261 -1.77 10.71 -8.59
C GLU A 261 -1.31 11.10 -9.99
N GLY A 262 -1.94 12.13 -10.58
CA GLY A 262 -1.49 12.69 -11.85
C GLY A 262 -0.08 13.27 -11.75
N LEU A 263 0.23 14.08 -10.73
CA LEU A 263 1.55 14.70 -10.59
C LEU A 263 2.63 13.65 -10.35
N ALA A 264 2.36 12.68 -9.48
CA ALA A 264 3.31 11.60 -9.19
C ALA A 264 3.55 10.71 -10.43
N THR A 265 2.50 10.38 -11.18
CA THR A 265 2.60 9.56 -12.39
C THR A 265 3.28 10.33 -13.52
N TYR A 266 3.02 11.63 -13.66
CA TYR A 266 3.68 12.50 -14.63
C TYR A 266 5.21 12.53 -14.47
N PHE A 267 5.72 12.49 -13.23
CA PHE A 267 7.15 12.48 -12.99
C PHE A 267 7.80 11.10 -12.98
N CYS A 268 7.10 10.08 -12.46
CA CYS A 268 7.72 8.81 -12.09
C CYS A 268 7.07 7.57 -12.73
N GLY A 269 5.85 7.68 -13.24
CA GLY A 269 5.01 6.56 -13.66
C GLY A 269 4.35 5.88 -12.45
N THR A 270 3.92 4.62 -12.61
CA THR A 270 3.30 3.82 -11.54
C THR A 270 3.72 2.36 -11.61
N ASP A 271 3.80 1.68 -10.46
CA ASP A 271 3.97 0.22 -10.36
C ASP A 271 5.05 -0.39 -11.28
N GLY A 272 6.12 0.38 -11.54
CA GLY A 272 7.22 -0.02 -12.41
C GLY A 272 7.08 0.33 -13.89
N ILE A 273 5.90 0.77 -14.29
CA ILE A 273 5.56 1.27 -15.61
C ILE A 273 6.06 2.72 -15.74
N PRO A 274 6.90 3.05 -16.75
CA PRO A 274 7.31 4.43 -17.01
C PRO A 274 6.13 5.34 -17.37
N THR A 275 6.25 6.63 -17.06
CA THR A 275 5.23 7.66 -17.39
C THR A 275 4.77 7.57 -18.84
N GLU A 276 5.70 7.39 -19.77
CA GLU A 276 5.42 7.37 -21.20
C GLU A 276 4.46 6.24 -21.57
N VAL A 277 4.61 5.08 -20.93
CA VAL A 277 3.78 3.91 -21.13
C VAL A 277 2.41 4.11 -20.48
N CYS A 278 2.35 4.64 -19.25
CA CYS A 278 1.08 4.97 -18.60
C CYS A 278 0.25 5.95 -19.43
N MET A 279 0.88 7.02 -19.94
CA MET A 279 0.21 8.02 -20.77
C MET A 279 -0.22 7.43 -22.11
N SER A 280 0.59 6.55 -22.73
CA SER A 280 0.21 5.89 -23.98
C SER A 280 -1.03 5.00 -23.84
N GLN A 281 -1.20 4.31 -22.71
CA GLN A 281 -2.42 3.54 -22.45
C GLN A 281 -3.65 4.46 -22.41
N ALA A 282 -3.55 5.57 -21.68
CA ALA A 282 -4.62 6.56 -21.60
C ALA A 282 -4.93 7.21 -22.96
N ILE A 283 -3.91 7.45 -23.80
CA ILE A 283 -4.10 7.97 -25.17
C ILE A 283 -4.88 6.97 -26.02
N ASN A 284 -4.48 5.69 -26.01
CA ASN A 284 -5.11 4.65 -26.84
C ASN A 284 -6.54 4.34 -26.39
N MET A 285 -6.85 4.55 -25.10
CA MET A 285 -8.15 4.25 -24.51
C MET A 285 -8.95 5.52 -24.19
N VAL A 286 -8.61 6.68 -24.79
CA VAL A 286 -9.18 7.99 -24.42
C VAL A 286 -10.71 8.03 -24.42
N ASP A 287 -11.34 7.31 -25.36
CA ASP A 287 -12.81 7.26 -25.48
C ASP A 287 -13.46 6.37 -24.40
N SER A 288 -12.69 5.52 -23.73
CA SER A 288 -13.11 4.69 -22.59
C SER A 288 -12.85 5.34 -21.24
N ILE A 289 -12.16 6.49 -21.20
CA ILE A 289 -11.87 7.19 -19.95
C ILE A 289 -13.13 7.97 -19.49
N PRO A 290 -13.56 7.80 -18.22
CA PRO A 290 -14.64 8.60 -17.64
C PRO A 290 -14.39 10.12 -17.76
N SER A 291 -15.43 10.91 -17.57
CA SER A 291 -15.28 12.37 -17.52
C SER A 291 -14.39 12.81 -16.35
N LEU A 292 -13.78 14.00 -16.44
CA LEU A 292 -13.04 14.59 -15.32
C LEU A 292 -13.87 14.66 -14.04
N SER A 293 -15.19 14.90 -14.14
CA SER A 293 -16.07 14.94 -12.97
C SER A 293 -16.23 13.56 -12.32
N GLU A 294 -16.33 12.49 -13.11
CA GLU A 294 -16.40 11.11 -12.59
C GLU A 294 -15.07 10.67 -12.00
N LEU A 295 -13.94 11.11 -12.59
CA LEU A 295 -12.60 10.82 -12.06
C LEU A 295 -12.27 11.53 -10.75
N LEU A 296 -13.12 12.44 -10.27
CA LEU A 296 -12.99 13.00 -8.91
C LEU A 296 -13.55 12.07 -7.84
N ASP A 297 -14.39 11.10 -8.21
CA ASP A 297 -14.84 10.05 -7.30
C ASP A 297 -13.70 9.06 -7.05
N LEU A 298 -13.36 8.83 -5.78
CA LEU A 298 -12.22 7.99 -5.41
C LEU A 298 -12.46 6.51 -5.76
N ASP A 299 -13.68 6.00 -5.63
CA ASP A 299 -13.98 4.60 -5.92
C ASP A 299 -13.89 4.36 -7.43
N VAL A 300 -14.40 5.29 -8.24
CA VAL A 300 -14.22 5.29 -9.69
C VAL A 300 -12.74 5.38 -10.03
N PHE A 301 -12.02 6.37 -9.49
CA PHE A 301 -10.62 6.61 -9.84
C PHE A 301 -9.70 5.43 -9.49
N TYR A 302 -9.95 4.74 -8.38
CA TYR A 302 -9.13 3.60 -7.97
C TYR A 302 -9.60 2.25 -8.52
N SER A 303 -10.72 2.20 -9.28
CA SER A 303 -11.22 0.97 -9.91
C SER A 303 -10.32 0.47 -11.05
N HIS A 304 -9.66 1.37 -11.78
CA HIS A 304 -8.76 1.02 -12.89
C HIS A 304 -7.43 1.80 -12.80
N ARG A 305 -6.71 1.62 -11.68
CA ARG A 305 -5.57 2.46 -11.26
C ARG A 305 -4.57 2.77 -12.36
N ASN A 306 -4.10 1.78 -13.12
CA ASN A 306 -3.07 2.02 -14.12
C ASN A 306 -3.53 2.94 -15.26
N LEU A 307 -4.74 2.71 -15.79
CA LEU A 307 -5.34 3.54 -16.83
C LEU A 307 -5.62 4.94 -16.31
N TYR A 308 -6.25 5.06 -15.13
CA TYR A 308 -6.68 6.36 -14.60
C TYR A 308 -5.52 7.19 -14.02
N TYR A 309 -4.44 6.56 -13.58
CA TYR A 309 -3.20 7.27 -13.24
C TYR A 309 -2.53 7.81 -14.51
N GLY A 310 -2.51 7.01 -15.60
CA GLY A 310 -2.09 7.48 -16.92
C GLY A 310 -2.92 8.67 -17.40
N ALA A 311 -4.25 8.59 -17.25
CA ALA A 311 -5.17 9.68 -17.57
C ALA A 311 -4.91 10.94 -16.72
N ALA A 312 -4.71 10.77 -15.41
CA ALA A 312 -4.35 11.88 -14.54
C ALA A 312 -3.01 12.53 -14.94
N ALA A 313 -2.03 11.73 -15.37
CA ALA A 313 -0.76 12.25 -15.88
C ALA A 313 -0.92 13.05 -17.18
N THR A 314 -1.76 12.60 -18.13
CA THR A 314 -2.06 13.39 -19.33
C THR A 314 -2.85 14.65 -19.00
N PHE A 315 -3.66 14.66 -17.93
CA PHE A 315 -4.33 15.86 -17.46
C PHE A 315 -3.34 16.89 -16.88
N ILE A 316 -2.35 16.44 -16.10
CA ILE A 316 -1.24 17.30 -15.66
C ILE A 316 -0.46 17.85 -16.87
N ASP A 317 -0.11 16.99 -17.82
CA ASP A 317 0.61 17.39 -19.03
C ASP A 317 -0.19 18.44 -19.84
N PHE A 318 -1.50 18.24 -19.99
CA PHE A 318 -2.40 19.21 -20.59
C PHE A 318 -2.40 20.56 -19.87
N LEU A 319 -2.53 20.56 -18.54
CA LEU A 319 -2.53 21.80 -17.76
C LEU A 319 -1.20 22.55 -17.89
N VAL A 320 -0.08 21.84 -17.84
CA VAL A 320 1.26 22.41 -18.00
C VAL A 320 1.45 22.97 -19.40
N ASN A 321 1.13 22.22 -20.45
CA ASN A 321 1.36 22.66 -21.82
C ASN A 321 0.43 23.82 -22.23
N LYS A 322 -0.80 23.84 -21.72
CA LYS A 322 -1.79 24.87 -22.08
C LYS A 322 -1.70 26.14 -21.24
N TYR A 323 -1.43 26.00 -19.94
CA TYR A 323 -1.50 27.11 -18.97
C TYR A 323 -0.19 27.38 -18.24
N GLY A 324 0.81 26.51 -18.36
CA GLY A 324 2.12 26.65 -17.74
C GLY A 324 2.20 26.11 -16.30
N TRP A 325 3.43 25.89 -15.84
CA TRP A 325 3.71 25.39 -14.48
C TRP A 325 3.19 26.31 -13.38
N ASP A 326 3.28 27.63 -13.56
CA ASP A 326 2.82 28.58 -12.54
C ASP A 326 1.32 28.48 -12.31
N LYS A 327 0.54 28.28 -13.39
CA LYS A 327 -0.90 28.09 -13.26
C LYS A 327 -1.25 26.75 -12.64
N LEU A 328 -0.55 25.67 -13.01
CA LEU A 328 -0.72 24.38 -12.33
C LEU A 328 -0.43 24.49 -10.83
N LYS A 329 0.66 25.16 -10.43
CA LYS A 329 1.03 25.37 -9.02
C LYS A 329 -0.04 26.18 -8.27
N GLU A 330 -0.60 27.21 -8.91
CA GLU A 330 -1.71 27.97 -8.34
C GLU A 330 -2.94 27.09 -8.11
N ILE A 331 -3.32 26.29 -9.12
CA ILE A 331 -4.45 25.36 -9.02
C ILE A 331 -4.19 24.37 -7.90
N TYR A 332 -3.03 23.73 -7.89
CA TYR A 332 -2.67 22.74 -6.88
C TYR A 332 -2.77 23.32 -5.48
N LYS A 333 -2.12 24.47 -5.22
CA LYS A 333 -2.11 25.14 -3.92
C LYS A 333 -3.50 25.47 -3.37
N ARG A 334 -4.47 25.71 -4.24
CA ARG A 334 -5.85 26.03 -3.86
C ARG A 334 -6.75 24.80 -3.82
N SER A 335 -6.25 23.60 -4.07
CA SER A 335 -7.06 22.39 -4.26
C SER A 335 -6.89 21.40 -3.11
N SER A 336 -7.08 21.86 -1.86
CA SER A 336 -7.01 21.00 -0.67
C SER A 336 -8.14 19.97 -0.59
N SER A 337 -9.28 20.26 -1.24
CA SER A 337 -10.46 19.39 -1.34
C SER A 337 -10.98 19.34 -2.78
N ILE A 338 -11.94 18.45 -3.05
CA ILE A 338 -12.61 18.37 -4.37
C ILE A 338 -13.37 19.67 -4.66
N GLU A 339 -14.03 20.23 -3.66
CA GLU A 339 -14.75 21.49 -3.76
C GLU A 339 -13.80 22.64 -4.09
N ASP A 340 -12.68 22.74 -3.38
CA ASP A 340 -11.69 23.79 -3.66
C ASP A 340 -11.05 23.61 -5.04
N PHE A 341 -10.83 22.36 -5.47
CA PHE A 341 -10.36 22.05 -6.82
C PHE A 341 -11.32 22.55 -7.89
N LYS A 342 -12.62 22.27 -7.74
CA LYS A 342 -13.66 22.74 -8.67
C LYS A 342 -13.64 24.27 -8.77
N ILE A 343 -13.62 24.96 -7.63
CA ILE A 343 -13.53 26.43 -7.58
C ILE A 343 -12.25 26.95 -8.25
N SER A 344 -11.12 26.30 -7.99
CA SER A 344 -9.83 26.72 -8.55
C SER A 344 -9.76 26.51 -10.07
N ILE A 345 -10.34 25.42 -10.56
CA ILE A 345 -10.41 25.09 -11.99
C ILE A 345 -11.35 26.04 -12.75
N GLU A 346 -12.44 26.48 -12.12
CA GLU A 346 -13.36 27.46 -12.73
C GLU A 346 -12.66 28.78 -13.10
N SER A 347 -11.51 29.10 -12.49
CA SER A 347 -10.68 30.25 -12.89
C SER A 347 -10.07 30.14 -14.29
N ILE A 348 -10.04 28.94 -14.89
CA ILE A 348 -9.55 28.70 -16.26
C ILE A 348 -10.67 28.29 -17.21
N SER A 349 -11.59 27.41 -16.79
CA SER A 349 -12.76 26.99 -17.57
C SER A 349 -13.67 26.10 -16.72
N SER A 350 -14.90 25.82 -17.19
CA SER A 350 -15.75 24.82 -16.53
C SER A 350 -15.16 23.42 -16.66
N LEU A 351 -15.45 22.54 -15.71
CA LEU A 351 -14.91 21.18 -15.70
C LEU A 351 -15.31 20.39 -16.97
N ASP A 352 -16.55 20.55 -17.44
CA ASP A 352 -17.03 19.92 -18.68
C ASP A 352 -16.30 20.45 -19.93
N SER A 353 -16.03 21.76 -19.98
CA SER A 353 -15.27 22.34 -21.08
C SER A 353 -13.82 21.83 -21.07
N LEU A 354 -13.23 21.73 -19.88
CA LEU A 354 -11.89 21.15 -19.72
C LEU A 354 -11.85 19.69 -20.12
N ASP A 355 -12.88 18.89 -19.78
CA ASP A 355 -12.94 17.47 -20.18
C ASP A 355 -12.84 17.34 -21.70
N VAL A 356 -13.65 18.10 -22.43
CA VAL A 356 -13.61 18.12 -23.90
C VAL A 356 -12.27 18.59 -24.43
N MET A 357 -11.73 19.68 -23.88
CA MET A 357 -10.45 20.24 -24.30
C MET A 357 -9.28 19.28 -24.03
N TRP A 358 -9.28 18.62 -22.89
CA TRP A 358 -8.29 17.64 -22.47
C TRP A 358 -8.36 16.38 -23.32
N LYS A 359 -9.55 15.79 -23.54
CA LYS A 359 -9.69 14.62 -24.42
C LYS A 359 -9.26 14.91 -25.85
N ASN A 360 -9.57 16.10 -26.38
CA ASN A 360 -9.07 16.53 -27.69
C ASN A 360 -7.55 16.71 -27.71
N TYR A 361 -6.97 17.23 -26.63
CA TYR A 361 -5.52 17.32 -26.48
C TYR A 361 -4.86 15.93 -26.46
N ILE A 362 -5.38 14.98 -25.67
CA ILE A 362 -4.88 13.60 -25.57
C ILE A 362 -4.88 12.92 -26.94
N ARG A 363 -5.96 13.08 -27.73
CA ARG A 363 -6.05 12.48 -29.09
C ARG A 363 -4.95 12.96 -30.03
N GLY A 364 -4.42 14.17 -29.83
CA GLY A 364 -3.30 14.71 -30.58
C GLY A 364 -1.92 14.43 -29.95
N LEU A 365 -1.88 13.90 -28.73
CA LEU A 365 -0.66 13.71 -27.96
C LEU A 365 0.11 12.49 -28.48
N HIS A 366 1.41 12.69 -28.73
CA HIS A 366 2.32 11.62 -29.13
C HIS A 366 3.40 11.47 -28.06
N VAL A 367 3.57 10.25 -27.56
CA VAL A 367 4.52 9.93 -26.51
C VAL A 367 5.49 8.87 -27.02
N GLU A 368 6.80 9.12 -26.90
CA GLU A 368 7.79 8.16 -27.35
C GLU A 368 7.95 7.03 -26.32
N ILE A 369 7.48 5.83 -26.68
CA ILE A 369 7.64 4.65 -25.84
C ILE A 369 9.11 4.20 -25.81
N PRO A 370 9.72 4.02 -24.63
CA PRO A 370 11.07 3.51 -24.50
C PRO A 370 11.23 2.19 -25.24
N LYS A 371 12.37 2.00 -25.93
CA LYS A 371 12.60 0.81 -26.79
C LYS A 371 12.37 -0.52 -26.08
N THR A 372 12.67 -0.59 -24.78
CA THR A 372 12.49 -1.80 -23.95
C THR A 372 11.02 -2.14 -23.67
N TRP A 373 10.08 -1.25 -24.01
CA TRP A 373 8.64 -1.38 -23.78
C TRP A 373 7.83 -1.41 -25.10
N ARG A 374 8.49 -1.36 -26.27
CA ARG A 374 7.80 -1.42 -27.57
C ARG A 374 7.26 -2.83 -27.82
N GLY A 375 5.98 -2.93 -28.19
CA GLY A 375 5.31 -4.21 -28.47
C GLY A 375 4.62 -4.85 -27.26
N MET A 376 4.78 -4.28 -26.06
CA MET A 376 3.93 -4.58 -24.90
C MET A 376 2.72 -3.65 -24.97
N THR A 377 1.71 -3.99 -25.77
CA THR A 377 0.51 -3.16 -25.96
C THR A 377 -0.63 -3.56 -25.04
N ASP A 378 -0.64 -4.82 -24.59
CA ASP A 378 -1.67 -5.38 -23.74
C ASP A 378 -1.07 -5.63 -22.36
N PHE A 379 -1.19 -4.62 -21.50
CA PHE A 379 -1.04 -4.85 -20.07
C PHE A 379 -2.43 -5.20 -19.55
N GLU A 380 -2.86 -6.44 -19.79
CA GLU A 380 -3.87 -7.04 -18.92
C GLU A 380 -3.27 -7.07 -17.51
N ILE A 381 -3.90 -6.35 -16.59
CA ILE A 381 -3.64 -6.41 -15.15
C ILE A 381 -4.89 -6.97 -14.50
#